data_AF-J0QKX3-F1
#
_entry.id   AF-J0QKX3-F1
#
_cell.length_a   1.000
_cell.length_b   1.000
_cell.length_c   1.000
_cell.angle_alpha   90.00
_cell.angle_beta   90.00
_cell.angle_gamma   90.00
#
_symmetry.space_group_name_H-M   'P 1'
#
loop_
_entity.id
_entity.type
_entity.pdbx_description
1 polymer ?
#
loop_
_entity_poly.entity_id
_entity_poly.type
_entity_poly.pdbx_seq_one_letter_code
_entity_poly.pdbx_strand_id
1 'polypeptide(L)'
;MAVKKKYEFTEHEIRLGQPAEFLHHIVSLKRIRALRDFGKVKAGDLGGFIEHEGNLSHEGDCWVVGSDRPYGNGYVYGDAKVYGDARVGGGARIFGHAKVYGCADVSDNAYVYDQAQIYGNAKVCGDHTRVYGKSQIYENALVKGGAEVYGNSRIYENARVYNKSRVYGQAKVFGNAEVFNESKVYDNALVHGQAKIREHAKIYGNADVCDYEDFRDNDEVYMRKHISQSSNGANEAHKNDDGKPRLELVPPLALLEIGKVLEFGAKKYGANNWRHGMDWSRFHGAALRHLLAWFGGESKDAESDLSHLAHAVCCLLFLMECEAKQIGRDDRFKEEK
;
A
#
# COMPACT_ATOMS: atom_id res chain seq x y z
N MET A 1 39.40 -8.88 12.03
CA MET A 1 39.51 -8.20 13.35
C MET A 1 38.32 -8.65 14.19
N ALA A 2 38.52 -9.02 15.45
CA ALA A 2 37.41 -9.37 16.33
C ALA A 2 36.56 -8.12 16.60
N VAL A 3 35.23 -8.22 16.44
CA VAL A 3 34.31 -7.12 16.78
C VAL A 3 34.41 -6.88 18.30
N LYS A 4 34.81 -5.67 18.70
CA LYS A 4 34.91 -5.32 20.13
C LYS A 4 33.50 -5.28 20.73
N LYS A 5 33.27 -6.01 21.83
CA LYS A 5 31.98 -6.05 22.52
C LYS A 5 31.47 -4.64 22.83
N LYS A 6 30.18 -4.43 22.54
CA LYS A 6 29.47 -3.16 22.73
C LYS A 6 28.84 -3.05 24.12
N TYR A 7 28.44 -4.17 24.70
CA TYR A 7 27.78 -4.27 25.99
C TYR A 7 28.14 -5.58 26.69
N GLU A 8 27.83 -5.65 27.98
CA GLU A 8 27.88 -6.85 28.81
C GLU A 8 26.53 -7.07 29.52
N PHE A 9 26.33 -8.28 30.04
CA PHE A 9 25.24 -8.56 30.97
C PHE A 9 25.64 -8.10 32.38
N THR A 10 24.66 -7.56 33.10
CA THR A 10 24.78 -7.28 34.54
C THR A 10 24.20 -8.44 35.34
N GLU A 11 24.45 -8.46 36.66
CA GLU A 11 23.86 -9.44 37.60
C GLU A 11 22.33 -9.30 37.77
N HIS A 12 21.72 -8.25 37.21
CA HIS A 12 20.30 -8.01 37.35
C HIS A 12 19.50 -8.81 36.32
N GLU A 13 18.75 -9.80 36.81
CA GLU A 13 17.88 -10.66 36.01
C GLU A 13 16.41 -10.49 36.40
N ILE A 14 15.53 -10.67 35.42
CA ILE A 14 14.08 -10.68 35.60
C ILE A 14 13.47 -11.93 34.98
N ARG A 15 12.30 -12.32 35.48
CA ARG A 15 11.43 -13.30 34.85
C ARG A 15 10.25 -12.60 34.22
N LEU A 16 10.18 -12.62 32.90
CA LEU A 16 9.13 -11.98 32.15
C LEU A 16 8.09 -13.02 31.74
N GLY A 17 6.83 -12.82 32.16
CA GLY A 17 5.70 -13.54 31.61
C GLY A 17 5.29 -12.95 30.27
N GLN A 18 5.02 -13.81 29.29
CA GLN A 18 4.33 -13.36 28.08
C GLN A 18 2.89 -12.92 28.42
N PRO A 19 2.28 -12.01 27.65
CA PRO A 19 0.85 -11.71 27.79
C PRO A 19 0.02 -13.00 27.82
N ALA A 20 -1.09 -13.01 28.57
CA ALA A 20 -1.90 -14.22 28.81
C ALA A 20 -2.42 -14.92 27.53
N GLU A 21 -2.41 -14.20 26.40
CA GLU A 21 -2.75 -14.70 25.06
C GLU A 21 -1.66 -15.59 24.42
N PHE A 22 -0.45 -15.63 24.98
CA PHE A 22 0.62 -16.51 24.53
C PHE A 22 0.84 -17.65 25.56
N LEU A 23 1.15 -18.87 25.09
CA LEU A 23 1.45 -20.01 25.96
C LEU A 23 2.41 -19.57 27.07
N HIS A 24 2.06 -19.90 28.32
CA HIS A 24 2.74 -19.43 29.53
C HIS A 24 4.20 -19.93 29.60
N HIS A 25 5.09 -19.30 28.85
CA HIS A 25 6.52 -19.47 28.94
C HIS A 25 7.08 -18.25 29.68
N ILE A 26 7.58 -18.50 30.89
CA ILE A 26 8.34 -17.52 31.65
C ILE A 26 9.74 -17.51 31.06
N VAL A 27 10.21 -16.34 30.62
CA VAL A 27 11.55 -16.17 30.05
C VAL A 27 12.43 -15.41 31.05
N SER A 28 13.65 -15.87 31.22
CA SER A 28 14.66 -15.19 32.05
C SER A 28 15.46 -14.21 31.20
N LEU A 29 15.45 -12.93 31.57
CA LEU A 29 16.16 -11.88 30.84
C LEU A 29 17.19 -11.21 31.73
N LYS A 30 18.30 -10.77 31.13
CA LYS A 30 19.40 -10.10 31.81
C LYS A 30 19.51 -8.66 31.35
N ARG A 31 19.73 -7.74 32.30
CA ARG A 31 19.93 -6.34 31.96
C ARG A 31 21.30 -6.13 31.35
N ILE A 32 21.38 -5.30 30.30
CA ILE A 32 22.64 -4.98 29.63
C ILE A 32 23.25 -3.67 30.13
N ARG A 33 24.57 -3.53 29.98
CA ARG A 33 25.33 -2.30 30.26
C ARG A 33 26.31 -2.01 29.13
N ALA A 34 26.37 -0.76 28.68
CA ALA A 34 27.29 -0.34 27.62
C ALA A 34 28.75 -0.37 28.10
N LEU A 35 29.65 -0.92 27.28
CA LEU A 35 31.10 -1.02 27.56
C LEU A 35 31.92 0.11 26.93
N ARG A 36 31.32 0.87 26.00
CA ARG A 36 31.96 1.95 25.25
C ARG A 36 30.90 2.91 24.72
N ASP A 37 31.34 4.08 24.26
CA ASP A 37 30.50 5.04 23.55
C ASP A 37 30.16 4.55 22.13
N PHE A 38 28.91 4.76 21.71
CA PHE A 38 28.40 4.55 20.34
C PHE A 38 27.06 5.28 20.16
N GLY A 39 26.79 5.84 18.98
CA GLY A 39 25.61 6.67 18.72
C GLY A 39 25.31 7.67 19.85
N LYS A 40 24.18 7.47 20.53
CA LYS A 40 23.70 8.27 21.69
C LYS A 40 23.87 7.57 23.04
N VAL A 41 24.64 6.49 23.12
CA VAL A 41 24.88 5.68 24.31
C VAL A 41 26.30 5.90 24.80
N LYS A 42 26.46 6.09 26.10
CA LYS A 42 27.74 6.30 26.78
C LYS A 42 28.18 5.05 27.52
N ALA A 43 29.49 4.87 27.66
CA ALA A 43 30.05 3.80 28.47
C ALA A 43 29.47 3.87 29.90
N GLY A 44 28.98 2.73 30.40
CA GLY A 44 28.31 2.63 31.70
C GLY A 44 26.79 2.79 31.66
N ASP A 45 26.21 3.30 30.57
CA ASP A 45 24.75 3.40 30.43
C ASP A 45 24.09 2.03 30.60
N LEU A 46 23.02 1.99 31.38
CA LEU A 46 22.21 0.79 31.54
C LEU A 46 21.20 0.70 30.40
N GLY A 47 21.14 -0.45 29.75
CA GLY A 47 20.10 -0.75 28.77
C GLY A 47 18.89 -1.43 29.41
N GLY A 48 18.01 -1.90 28.53
CA GLY A 48 16.91 -2.80 28.88
C GLY A 48 17.40 -4.24 29.03
N PHE A 49 16.54 -5.19 28.72
CA PHE A 49 16.76 -6.61 29.01
C PHE A 49 16.76 -7.45 27.74
N ILE A 50 17.71 -8.37 27.64
CA ILE A 50 17.75 -9.37 26.57
C ILE A 50 17.96 -10.78 27.15
N GLU A 51 17.56 -11.83 26.42
CA GLU A 51 17.71 -13.22 26.87
C GLU A 51 19.14 -13.72 26.68
N HIS A 52 19.73 -13.52 25.50
CA HIS A 52 21.08 -13.97 25.17
C HIS A 52 21.80 -13.02 24.20
N GLU A 53 23.12 -13.15 24.06
CA GLU A 53 23.93 -12.23 23.22
C GLU A 53 23.47 -12.18 21.75
N GLY A 54 22.88 -13.26 21.23
CA GLY A 54 22.32 -13.30 19.87
C GLY A 54 21.14 -12.35 19.61
N ASN A 55 20.52 -11.77 20.65
CA ASN A 55 19.37 -10.88 20.50
C ASN A 55 19.73 -9.45 20.08
N LEU A 56 20.94 -8.98 20.38
CA LEU A 56 21.36 -7.61 20.13
C LEU A 56 22.76 -7.59 19.52
N SER A 57 22.90 -7.01 18.32
CA SER A 57 24.19 -6.96 17.64
C SER A 57 25.22 -6.09 18.37
N HIS A 58 26.49 -6.51 18.32
CA HIS A 58 27.63 -5.68 18.71
C HIS A 58 28.10 -4.71 17.60
N GLU A 59 27.57 -4.84 16.39
CA GLU A 59 27.80 -3.93 15.25
C GLU A 59 26.69 -2.88 15.14
N GLY A 60 27.04 -1.71 14.59
CA GLY A 60 26.14 -0.56 14.49
C GLY A 60 25.73 0.03 15.84
N ASP A 61 24.81 0.99 15.80
CA ASP A 61 24.37 1.74 16.98
C ASP A 61 23.09 1.18 17.63
N CYS A 62 22.67 -0.03 17.27
CA CYS A 62 21.44 -0.61 17.81
C CYS A 62 21.47 -0.74 19.35
N TRP A 63 20.33 -0.48 20.00
CA TRP A 63 20.26 -0.47 21.45
C TRP A 63 18.89 -0.83 22.00
N VAL A 64 18.89 -1.66 23.04
CA VAL A 64 17.72 -1.87 23.90
C VAL A 64 17.81 -0.88 25.06
N VAL A 65 16.96 0.14 25.03
CA VAL A 65 16.95 1.28 25.94
C VAL A 65 16.44 0.86 27.32
N GLY A 66 17.08 1.37 28.37
CA GLY A 66 16.70 1.17 29.77
C GLY A 66 15.81 2.28 30.36
N SER A 67 15.39 2.07 31.61
CA SER A 67 14.52 2.94 32.41
C SER A 67 15.15 4.27 32.87
N ASP A 68 16.41 4.48 32.56
CA ASP A 68 17.15 5.74 32.74
C ASP A 68 16.63 6.87 31.83
N ARG A 69 15.75 6.53 30.87
CA ARG A 69 14.96 7.45 30.06
C ARG A 69 13.47 7.33 30.40
N PRO A 70 12.64 8.38 30.22
CA PRO A 70 11.26 8.44 30.72
C PRO A 70 10.29 7.41 30.13
N TYR A 71 10.74 6.55 29.22
CA TYR A 71 9.91 5.63 28.46
C TYR A 71 9.90 4.20 29.03
N GLY A 72 10.77 3.84 29.98
CA GLY A 72 10.84 2.48 30.51
C GLY A 72 11.65 1.50 29.64
N ASN A 73 11.87 0.29 30.14
CA ASN A 73 12.81 -0.68 29.55
C ASN A 73 12.29 -1.33 28.26
N GLY A 74 13.16 -1.62 27.30
CA GLY A 74 12.89 -2.56 26.20
C GLY A 74 13.22 -4.00 26.57
N TYR A 75 12.57 -4.96 25.91
CA TYR A 75 12.76 -6.40 26.12
C TYR A 75 12.93 -7.14 24.79
N VAL A 76 13.99 -7.94 24.65
CA VAL A 76 14.23 -8.74 23.43
C VAL A 76 14.59 -10.18 23.81
N TYR A 77 13.86 -11.16 23.28
CA TYR A 77 14.02 -12.56 23.70
C TYR A 77 13.57 -13.56 22.63
N GLY A 78 13.73 -14.86 22.89
CA GLY A 78 13.62 -15.90 21.88
C GLY A 78 14.64 -15.71 20.76
N ASP A 79 14.27 -16.07 19.54
CA ASP A 79 15.12 -15.94 18.35
C ASP A 79 15.13 -14.53 17.73
N ALA A 80 14.55 -13.54 18.42
CA ALA A 80 14.44 -12.17 17.90
C ALA A 80 15.81 -11.50 17.81
N LYS A 81 15.98 -10.64 16.81
CA LYS A 81 17.26 -9.96 16.53
C LYS A 81 17.09 -8.46 16.33
N VAL A 82 17.92 -7.69 17.03
CA VAL A 82 18.01 -6.23 16.92
C VAL A 82 19.42 -5.84 16.46
N TYR A 83 19.55 -5.15 15.33
CA TYR A 83 20.84 -4.83 14.70
C TYR A 83 20.79 -3.54 13.86
N GLY A 84 21.89 -3.12 13.25
CA GLY A 84 21.99 -1.81 12.58
C GLY A 84 22.00 -0.68 13.63
N ASP A 85 21.11 0.30 13.46
CA ASP A 85 20.97 1.48 14.35
C ASP A 85 19.60 1.50 15.06
N ALA A 86 18.94 0.35 15.12
CA ALA A 86 17.58 0.21 15.63
C ALA A 86 17.50 0.42 17.15
N ARG A 87 16.36 0.97 17.61
CA ARG A 87 16.11 1.26 19.01
C ARG A 87 14.87 0.53 19.49
N VAL A 88 14.98 -0.13 20.64
CA VAL A 88 13.85 -0.78 21.32
C VAL A 88 13.79 -0.26 22.74
N GLY A 89 12.68 0.30 23.16
CA GLY A 89 12.52 0.86 24.52
C GLY A 89 11.06 0.94 24.91
N GLY A 90 10.71 1.73 25.91
CA GLY A 90 9.30 2.10 26.04
C GLY A 90 8.40 1.05 26.66
N GLY A 91 8.93 -0.04 27.23
CA GLY A 91 8.15 -1.25 27.55
C GLY A 91 7.95 -2.19 26.36
N ALA A 92 8.49 -1.88 25.18
CA ALA A 92 8.33 -2.70 23.97
C ALA A 92 8.96 -4.08 24.13
N ARG A 93 8.33 -5.08 23.50
CA ARG A 93 8.73 -6.49 23.56
C ARG A 93 8.91 -7.06 22.16
N ILE A 94 10.11 -7.53 21.86
CA ILE A 94 10.46 -8.16 20.59
C ILE A 94 10.80 -9.63 20.85
N PHE A 95 10.08 -10.54 20.21
CA PHE A 95 10.25 -11.98 20.45
C PHE A 95 9.92 -12.86 19.24
N GLY A 96 9.91 -14.19 19.41
CA GLY A 96 9.78 -15.12 18.29
C GLY A 96 11.00 -15.06 17.37
N HIS A 97 10.80 -15.02 16.05
CA HIS A 97 11.85 -14.82 15.03
C HIS A 97 11.85 -13.39 14.45
N ALA A 98 11.30 -12.41 15.19
CA ALA A 98 11.19 -11.04 14.72
C ALA A 98 12.56 -10.38 14.50
N LYS A 99 12.62 -9.44 13.56
CA LYS A 99 13.84 -8.68 13.25
C LYS A 99 13.56 -7.18 13.26
N VAL A 100 14.35 -6.43 14.01
CA VAL A 100 14.30 -4.96 14.05
C VAL A 100 15.67 -4.40 13.67
N TYR A 101 15.75 -3.63 12.60
CA TYR A 101 17.03 -3.17 12.06
C TYR A 101 16.95 -1.84 11.29
N GLY A 102 18.05 -1.39 10.68
CA GLY A 102 18.12 -0.04 10.10
C GLY A 102 18.06 1.02 11.21
N CYS A 103 17.36 2.12 10.98
CA CYS A 103 17.08 3.18 11.97
C CYS A 103 15.68 3.03 12.61
N ALA A 104 15.13 1.81 12.65
CA ALA A 104 13.78 1.56 13.18
C ALA A 104 13.69 1.86 14.68
N ASP A 105 12.55 2.37 15.13
CA ASP A 105 12.25 2.65 16.54
C ASP A 105 10.99 1.88 16.97
N VAL A 106 11.11 1.05 18.00
CA VAL A 106 10.00 0.31 18.61
C VAL A 106 9.87 0.70 20.08
N SER A 107 8.75 1.31 20.46
CA SER A 107 8.56 1.92 21.78
C SER A 107 7.15 1.75 22.34
N ASP A 108 6.93 2.29 23.54
CA ASP A 108 5.64 2.50 24.20
C ASP A 108 4.73 1.25 24.22
N ASN A 109 5.20 0.16 24.84
CA ASN A 109 4.51 -1.12 25.02
C ASN A 109 4.10 -1.82 23.71
N ALA A 110 4.77 -1.53 22.58
CA ALA A 110 4.55 -2.27 21.34
C ALA A 110 5.09 -3.71 21.40
N TYR A 111 4.40 -4.62 20.71
CA TYR A 111 4.78 -6.04 20.58
C TYR A 111 5.16 -6.34 19.13
N VAL A 112 6.33 -6.93 18.92
CA VAL A 112 6.79 -7.39 17.60
C VAL A 112 7.23 -8.85 17.71
N TYR A 113 6.57 -9.76 16.99
CA TYR A 113 6.80 -11.20 17.14
C TYR A 113 6.57 -12.00 15.86
N ASP A 114 6.55 -13.33 15.97
CA ASP A 114 6.56 -14.29 14.87
C ASP A 114 7.73 -14.06 13.91
N GLN A 115 7.50 -13.75 12.64
CA GLN A 115 8.52 -13.49 11.62
C GLN A 115 8.49 -12.03 11.15
N ALA A 116 7.89 -11.13 11.95
CA ALA A 116 7.75 -9.73 11.60
C ALA A 116 9.09 -9.03 11.43
N GLN A 117 9.15 -8.07 10.50
CA GLN A 117 10.35 -7.30 10.23
C GLN A 117 10.07 -5.80 10.25
N ILE A 118 10.80 -5.06 11.09
CA ILE A 118 10.72 -3.60 11.18
C ILE A 118 12.07 -3.03 10.79
N TYR A 119 12.13 -2.18 9.76
CA TYR A 119 13.40 -1.64 9.26
C TYR A 119 13.28 -0.28 8.59
N GLY A 120 14.36 0.23 7.98
CA GLY A 120 14.39 1.61 7.47
C GLY A 120 14.34 2.62 8.62
N ASN A 121 13.53 3.67 8.50
CA ASN A 121 13.24 4.65 9.55
C ASN A 121 11.88 4.41 10.23
N ALA A 122 11.34 3.19 10.12
CA ALA A 122 9.98 2.88 10.56
C ALA A 122 9.82 3.05 12.07
N LYS A 123 8.62 3.45 12.49
CA LYS A 123 8.27 3.65 13.90
C LYS A 123 7.06 2.80 14.27
N VAL A 124 7.22 1.96 15.28
CA VAL A 124 6.14 1.16 15.85
C VAL A 124 6.02 1.50 17.33
N CYS A 125 4.96 2.20 17.71
CA CYS A 125 4.83 2.71 19.07
C CYS A 125 3.40 2.79 19.56
N GLY A 126 3.21 2.78 20.87
CA GLY A 126 1.94 3.10 21.50
C GLY A 126 1.24 1.87 22.04
N ASP A 127 0.47 2.11 23.09
CA ASP A 127 -0.02 1.07 23.97
C ASP A 127 -0.79 -0.02 23.20
N HIS A 128 -0.38 -1.28 23.41
CA HIS A 128 -0.95 -2.47 22.76
C HIS A 128 -0.87 -2.50 21.22
N THR A 129 0.07 -1.77 20.60
CA THR A 129 0.35 -1.91 19.16
C THR A 129 1.03 -3.26 18.88
N ARG A 130 0.57 -4.01 17.89
CA ARG A 130 1.07 -5.36 17.59
C ARG A 130 1.49 -5.52 16.13
N VAL A 131 2.69 -6.05 15.90
CA VAL A 131 3.17 -6.41 14.57
C VAL A 131 3.66 -7.86 14.57
N TYR A 132 3.01 -8.74 13.80
CA TYR A 132 3.25 -10.18 13.87
C TYR A 132 3.01 -10.90 12.53
N GLY A 133 3.02 -12.22 12.51
CA GLY A 133 3.08 -13.00 11.26
C GLY A 133 4.38 -12.76 10.49
N LYS A 134 4.30 -12.65 9.17
CA LYS A 134 5.39 -12.32 8.22
C LYS A 134 5.32 -10.85 7.75
N SER A 135 4.68 -9.98 8.54
CA SER A 135 4.48 -8.58 8.17
C SER A 135 5.79 -7.80 8.10
N GLN A 136 5.82 -6.76 7.26
CA GLN A 136 7.00 -5.92 7.06
C GLN A 136 6.62 -4.44 7.18
N ILE A 137 7.29 -3.72 8.07
CA ILE A 137 7.13 -2.28 8.27
C ILE A 137 8.47 -1.60 7.97
N TYR A 138 8.52 -0.71 6.99
CA TYR A 138 9.80 -0.12 6.58
C TYR A 138 9.72 1.31 6.04
N GLU A 139 10.86 1.85 5.61
CA GLU A 139 11.01 3.26 5.20
C GLU A 139 10.55 4.21 6.32
N ASN A 140 9.65 5.17 6.09
CA ASN A 140 9.21 6.13 7.12
C ASN A 140 7.84 5.77 7.70
N ALA A 141 7.38 4.52 7.54
CA ALA A 141 6.08 4.08 7.99
C ALA A 141 5.90 4.24 9.50
N LEU A 142 4.68 4.59 9.92
CA LEU A 142 4.30 4.77 11.32
C LEU A 142 3.11 3.86 11.67
N VAL A 143 3.31 2.95 12.62
CA VAL A 143 2.26 2.10 13.19
C VAL A 143 2.09 2.43 14.66
N LYS A 144 0.89 2.87 15.09
CA LYS A 144 0.70 3.27 16.49
C LYS A 144 -0.69 3.10 17.09
N GLY A 145 -0.82 3.38 18.39
CA GLY A 145 -2.11 3.58 19.05
C GLY A 145 -3.02 2.35 19.01
N GLY A 146 -2.48 1.18 19.36
CA GLY A 146 -3.22 -0.08 19.40
C GLY A 146 -3.46 -0.72 18.03
N ALA A 147 -2.84 -0.21 16.96
CA ALA A 147 -2.94 -0.81 15.64
C ALA A 147 -2.34 -2.22 15.60
N GLU A 148 -2.88 -3.06 14.73
CA GLU A 148 -2.43 -4.44 14.53
C GLU A 148 -2.04 -4.67 13.06
N VAL A 149 -0.82 -5.12 12.82
CA VAL A 149 -0.34 -5.47 11.48
C VAL A 149 0.16 -6.90 11.45
N TYR A 150 -0.46 -7.76 10.63
CA TYR A 150 -0.17 -9.20 10.65
C TYR A 150 -0.38 -9.90 9.31
N GLY A 151 -0.20 -11.22 9.26
CA GLY A 151 -0.21 -11.98 8.01
C GLY A 151 1.08 -11.74 7.21
N ASN A 152 0.99 -11.52 5.90
CA ASN A 152 2.09 -11.16 5.00
C ASN A 152 1.98 -9.70 4.51
N SER A 153 1.38 -8.82 5.32
CA SER A 153 1.13 -7.43 4.95
C SER A 153 2.41 -6.59 4.92
N ARG A 154 2.37 -5.48 4.17
CA ARG A 154 3.50 -4.53 4.07
C ARG A 154 3.03 -3.09 4.28
N ILE A 155 3.71 -2.36 5.17
CA ILE A 155 3.50 -0.93 5.39
C ILE A 155 4.82 -0.20 5.15
N TYR A 156 4.85 0.75 4.22
CA TYR A 156 6.10 1.41 3.81
C TYR A 156 5.88 2.83 3.29
N GLU A 157 6.93 3.47 2.76
CA GLU A 157 6.99 4.89 2.44
C GLU A 157 6.63 5.76 3.65
N ASN A 158 5.64 6.64 3.57
CA ASN A 158 5.20 7.49 4.67
C ASN A 158 3.84 7.05 5.25
N ALA A 159 3.41 5.81 4.95
CA ALA A 159 2.10 5.30 5.36
C ALA A 159 1.93 5.28 6.88
N ARG A 160 0.69 5.52 7.33
CA ARG A 160 0.36 5.56 8.75
C ARG A 160 -0.79 4.62 9.06
N VAL A 161 -0.62 3.77 10.06
CA VAL A 161 -1.66 2.87 10.58
C VAL A 161 -1.83 3.13 12.07
N TYR A 162 -3.01 3.56 12.51
CA TYR A 162 -3.19 3.93 13.91
C TYR A 162 -4.61 3.74 14.46
N ASN A 163 -4.82 4.05 15.75
CA ASN A 163 -6.11 4.03 16.44
C ASN A 163 -6.87 2.70 16.24
N LYS A 164 -6.28 1.59 16.73
CA LYS A 164 -6.86 0.24 16.70
C LYS A 164 -7.20 -0.32 15.31
N SER A 165 -6.63 0.25 14.25
CA SER A 165 -6.82 -0.27 12.89
C SER A 165 -6.05 -1.56 12.65
N ARG A 166 -6.52 -2.36 11.69
CA ARG A 166 -5.93 -3.67 11.37
C ARG A 166 -5.52 -3.77 9.91
N VAL A 167 -4.28 -4.16 9.65
CA VAL A 167 -3.79 -4.47 8.30
C VAL A 167 -3.26 -5.89 8.22
N TYR A 168 -3.87 -6.74 7.40
CA TYR A 168 -3.54 -8.16 7.35
C TYR A 168 -3.69 -8.83 5.98
N GLY A 169 -3.52 -10.15 5.90
CA GLY A 169 -3.49 -10.86 4.61
C GLY A 169 -2.20 -10.59 3.84
N GLN A 170 -2.31 -10.26 2.55
CA GLN A 170 -1.24 -9.78 1.66
C GLN A 170 -1.35 -8.26 1.41
N ALA A 171 -2.12 -7.54 2.22
CA ALA A 171 -2.43 -6.13 1.99
C ALA A 171 -1.17 -5.25 2.03
N LYS A 172 -1.17 -4.19 1.23
CA LYS A 172 -0.09 -3.20 1.16
C LYS A 172 -0.63 -1.80 1.41
N VAL A 173 0.00 -1.09 2.33
CA VAL A 173 -0.27 0.33 2.60
C VAL A 173 1.00 1.13 2.39
N PHE A 174 0.99 2.07 1.46
CA PHE A 174 2.18 2.85 1.06
C PHE A 174 1.82 4.27 0.61
N GLY A 175 2.74 5.03 0.04
CA GLY A 175 2.53 6.46 -0.19
C GLY A 175 2.47 7.25 1.10
N ASN A 176 1.55 8.19 1.15
CA ASN A 176 1.15 8.94 2.33
C ASN A 176 -0.21 8.47 2.87
N ALA A 177 -0.63 7.24 2.55
CA ALA A 177 -1.93 6.74 2.95
C ALA A 177 -2.07 6.59 4.48
N GLU A 178 -3.28 6.82 4.98
CA GLU A 178 -3.61 6.74 6.40
C GLU A 178 -4.74 5.73 6.64
N VAL A 179 -4.53 4.76 7.53
CA VAL A 179 -5.53 3.78 7.98
C VAL A 179 -5.73 3.96 9.48
N PHE A 180 -6.91 4.40 9.90
CA PHE A 180 -7.15 4.76 11.30
C PHE A 180 -8.59 4.52 11.77
N ASN A 181 -8.85 4.74 13.06
CA ASN A 181 -10.16 4.61 13.71
C ASN A 181 -10.85 3.28 13.41
N GLU A 182 -10.25 2.18 13.90
CA GLU A 182 -10.80 0.82 13.85
C GLU A 182 -11.08 0.26 12.44
N SER A 183 -10.43 0.83 11.43
CA SER A 183 -10.53 0.40 10.03
C SER A 183 -9.73 -0.87 9.74
N LYS A 184 -10.08 -1.56 8.65
CA LYS A 184 -9.48 -2.83 8.25
C LYS A 184 -9.04 -2.81 6.79
N VAL A 185 -7.80 -3.21 6.53
CA VAL A 185 -7.28 -3.44 5.17
C VAL A 185 -6.73 -4.85 5.09
N TYR A 186 -7.26 -5.70 4.21
CA TYR A 186 -6.90 -7.11 4.18
C TYR A 186 -7.00 -7.78 2.80
N ASP A 187 -6.83 -9.10 2.77
CA ASP A 187 -6.63 -9.89 1.54
C ASP A 187 -5.47 -9.34 0.71
N ASN A 188 -5.65 -9.03 -0.57
CA ASN A 188 -4.61 -8.45 -1.44
C ASN A 188 -4.82 -6.94 -1.68
N ALA A 189 -5.57 -6.25 -0.82
CA ALA A 189 -5.88 -4.84 -0.99
C ALA A 189 -4.62 -3.96 -1.05
N LEU A 190 -4.65 -2.98 -1.94
CA LEU A 190 -3.65 -1.92 -2.08
C LEU A 190 -4.26 -0.59 -1.63
N VAL A 191 -3.59 0.09 -0.70
CA VAL A 191 -3.98 1.42 -0.24
C VAL A 191 -2.75 2.33 -0.35
N HIS A 192 -2.82 3.36 -1.19
CA HIS A 192 -1.66 4.20 -1.48
C HIS A 192 -2.01 5.64 -1.85
N GLY A 193 -1.03 6.42 -2.29
CA GLY A 193 -1.23 7.84 -2.59
C GLY A 193 -1.52 8.66 -1.32
N GLN A 194 -2.62 9.41 -1.30
CA GLN A 194 -3.05 10.23 -0.15
C GLN A 194 -4.28 9.63 0.55
N ALA A 195 -4.58 8.34 0.30
CA ALA A 195 -5.87 7.78 0.62
C ALA A 195 -6.09 7.68 2.13
N LYS A 196 -7.34 7.85 2.56
CA LYS A 196 -7.74 7.76 3.97
C LYS A 196 -8.77 6.67 4.16
N ILE A 197 -8.46 5.71 5.01
CA ILE A 197 -9.37 4.66 5.46
C ILE A 197 -9.64 4.88 6.94
N ARG A 198 -10.87 5.25 7.30
CA ARG A 198 -11.22 5.65 8.67
C ARG A 198 -12.59 5.17 9.08
N GLU A 199 -12.96 5.43 10.33
CA GLU A 199 -14.30 5.18 10.89
C GLU A 199 -14.86 3.78 10.54
N HIS A 200 -14.14 2.72 10.92
CA HIS A 200 -14.52 1.32 10.71
C HIS A 200 -14.62 0.84 9.25
N ALA A 201 -14.13 1.60 8.28
CA ALA A 201 -14.11 1.19 6.87
C ALA A 201 -13.29 -0.11 6.66
N LYS A 202 -13.69 -0.90 5.67
CA LYS A 202 -13.08 -2.19 5.31
C LYS A 202 -12.68 -2.21 3.84
N ILE A 203 -11.40 -2.39 3.57
CA ILE A 203 -10.82 -2.52 2.23
C ILE A 203 -10.27 -3.93 2.08
N TYR A 204 -10.75 -4.70 1.10
CA TYR A 204 -10.41 -6.13 1.00
C TYR A 204 -10.52 -6.70 -0.42
N GLY A 205 -10.32 -8.01 -0.55
CA GLY A 205 -10.15 -8.68 -1.85
C GLY A 205 -8.92 -8.17 -2.60
N ASN A 206 -9.12 -7.72 -3.84
CA ASN A 206 -8.08 -7.13 -4.68
C ASN A 206 -8.31 -5.63 -4.89
N ALA A 207 -8.92 -4.94 -3.92
CA ALA A 207 -9.19 -3.51 -4.01
C ALA A 207 -7.90 -2.71 -4.23
N ASP A 208 -7.97 -1.67 -5.06
CA ASP A 208 -6.89 -0.72 -5.30
C ASP A 208 -7.42 0.68 -4.99
N VAL A 209 -6.99 1.23 -3.86
CA VAL A 209 -7.40 2.52 -3.32
C VAL A 209 -6.21 3.47 -3.37
N CYS A 210 -6.36 4.61 -4.04
CA CYS A 210 -5.28 5.55 -4.29
C CYS A 210 -5.72 7.01 -4.12
N ASP A 211 -4.74 7.91 -4.17
CA ASP A 211 -4.95 9.36 -4.27
C ASP A 211 -5.84 9.93 -3.15
N TYR A 212 -6.82 10.78 -3.46
CA TYR A 212 -7.58 11.55 -2.46
C TYR A 212 -8.86 10.85 -1.98
N GLU A 213 -8.97 9.54 -2.18
CA GLU A 213 -10.11 8.76 -1.72
C GLU A 213 -10.19 8.76 -0.18
N ASP A 214 -11.39 8.98 0.36
CA ASP A 214 -11.67 9.05 1.80
C ASP A 214 -12.84 8.13 2.16
N PHE A 215 -12.53 6.94 2.67
CA PHE A 215 -13.50 5.89 3.04
C PHE A 215 -13.77 5.89 4.54
N ARG A 216 -15.05 5.83 4.93
CA ARG A 216 -15.50 6.01 6.32
C ARG A 216 -16.84 5.35 6.62
N ASP A 217 -17.33 5.47 7.85
CA ASP A 217 -18.68 5.10 8.29
C ASP A 217 -19.09 3.66 7.94
N ASN A 218 -18.16 2.70 8.08
CA ASN A 218 -18.30 1.30 7.66
C ASN A 218 -18.35 1.04 6.14
N ASP A 219 -17.79 1.93 5.31
CA ASP A 219 -17.60 1.69 3.88
C ASP A 219 -16.91 0.34 3.65
N GLU A 220 -17.45 -0.46 2.73
CA GLU A 220 -16.88 -1.73 2.32
C GLU A 220 -16.42 -1.65 0.87
N VAL A 221 -15.10 -1.68 0.65
CA VAL A 221 -14.48 -1.67 -0.67
C VAL A 221 -13.91 -3.05 -0.98
N TYR A 222 -14.49 -3.69 -1.99
CA TYR A 222 -14.08 -4.97 -2.55
C TYR A 222 -14.15 -4.90 -4.07
N MET A 223 -13.35 -5.70 -4.77
CA MET A 223 -13.38 -5.74 -6.24
C MET A 223 -14.70 -6.29 -6.80
N ARG A 224 -15.68 -5.39 -6.94
CA ARG A 224 -16.47 -5.13 -8.14
C ARG A 224 -16.60 -3.60 -8.23
N LYS A 225 -16.10 -3.01 -9.33
CA LYS A 225 -16.36 -1.64 -9.86
C LYS A 225 -17.03 -0.64 -8.89
N HIS A 226 -16.34 0.48 -8.62
CA HIS A 226 -16.90 1.77 -8.18
C HIS A 226 -18.26 1.71 -7.45
N ILE A 227 -18.23 1.63 -6.12
CA ILE A 227 -19.36 2.13 -5.34
C ILE A 227 -18.99 3.54 -4.92
N SER A 228 -19.34 4.50 -5.77
CA SER A 228 -19.59 5.86 -5.31
C SER A 228 -20.97 5.88 -4.67
N GLN A 229 -21.04 5.88 -3.34
CA GLN A 229 -22.12 6.37 -2.46
C GLN A 229 -21.54 6.27 -1.02
N SER A 230 -21.51 7.28 -0.15
CA SER A 230 -22.27 8.54 -0.12
C SER A 230 -21.65 9.60 0.83
N SER A 231 -22.03 10.85 0.56
CA SER A 231 -22.15 11.99 1.50
C SER A 231 -20.87 12.62 2.08
N ASN A 232 -20.50 13.77 1.52
CA ASN A 232 -19.74 14.80 2.26
C ASN A 232 -20.58 16.07 2.32
N GLY A 233 -21.05 16.42 3.51
CA GLY A 233 -21.46 17.78 3.82
C GLY A 233 -20.21 18.62 4.09
N ALA A 234 -19.80 19.43 3.12
CA ALA A 234 -19.04 20.66 3.32
C ALA A 234 -19.12 21.49 2.04
N ASN A 235 -19.18 22.82 2.19
CA ASN A 235 -19.34 23.82 1.13
C ASN A 235 -18.39 23.63 -0.07
N GLU A 236 -18.82 22.87 -1.07
CA GLU A 236 -18.23 22.88 -2.41
C GLU A 236 -19.08 23.75 -3.33
N ALA A 237 -18.42 24.42 -4.28
CA ALA A 237 -19.11 25.19 -5.30
C ALA A 237 -19.99 24.26 -6.14
N HIS A 238 -21.31 24.42 -6.04
CA HIS A 238 -22.25 23.61 -6.78
C HIS A 238 -22.29 24.07 -8.24
N LYS A 239 -21.60 23.36 -9.13
CA LYS A 239 -21.73 23.57 -10.57
C LYS A 239 -22.94 22.78 -11.05
N ASN A 240 -23.97 23.47 -11.52
CA ASN A 240 -25.13 22.80 -12.10
C ASN A 240 -24.75 22.20 -13.47
N ASP A 241 -24.59 20.88 -13.48
CA ASP A 241 -24.28 20.08 -14.66
C ASP A 241 -25.47 19.17 -15.08
N ASP A 242 -26.68 19.44 -14.57
CA ASP A 242 -27.90 18.74 -14.98
C ASP A 242 -28.08 18.84 -16.51
N GLY A 243 -28.31 17.70 -17.15
CA GLY A 243 -28.46 17.57 -18.60
C GLY A 243 -27.17 17.62 -19.40
N LYS A 244 -25.99 17.74 -18.78
CA LYS A 244 -24.70 17.69 -19.49
C LYS A 244 -24.13 16.25 -19.55
N PRO A 245 -23.49 15.85 -20.66
CA PRO A 245 -22.80 14.57 -20.74
C PRO A 245 -21.67 14.45 -19.71
N ARG A 246 -21.65 13.34 -18.97
CA ARG A 246 -20.64 13.00 -17.95
C ARG A 246 -19.39 12.41 -18.58
N LEU A 247 -18.53 13.26 -19.15
CA LEU A 247 -17.32 12.84 -19.87
C LEU A 247 -16.31 12.11 -18.97
N GLU A 248 -16.32 12.39 -17.67
CA GLU A 248 -15.46 11.74 -16.68
C GLU A 248 -15.74 10.24 -16.51
N LEU A 249 -16.89 9.74 -16.99
CA LEU A 249 -17.23 8.32 -16.97
C LEU A 249 -16.57 7.53 -18.10
N VAL A 250 -15.97 8.20 -19.09
CA VAL A 250 -15.23 7.52 -20.16
C VAL A 250 -13.89 7.03 -19.60
N PRO A 251 -13.57 5.72 -19.68
CA PRO A 251 -12.33 5.20 -19.13
C PRO A 251 -11.09 5.92 -19.70
N PRO A 252 -10.21 6.53 -18.86
CA PRO A 252 -9.07 7.30 -19.35
C PRO A 252 -8.12 6.50 -20.25
N LEU A 253 -7.90 5.22 -19.94
CA LEU A 253 -7.10 4.33 -20.78
C LEU A 253 -7.70 4.14 -22.18
N ALA A 254 -9.03 4.06 -22.30
CA ALA A 254 -9.67 3.94 -23.60
C ALA A 254 -9.42 5.19 -24.45
N LEU A 255 -9.49 6.39 -23.85
CA LEU A 255 -9.19 7.66 -24.53
C LEU A 255 -7.74 7.71 -25.02
N LEU A 256 -6.77 7.26 -24.20
CA LEU A 256 -5.36 7.22 -24.59
C LEU A 256 -5.11 6.23 -25.74
N GLU A 257 -5.70 5.04 -25.70
CA GLU A 257 -5.55 4.04 -26.77
C GLU A 257 -6.18 4.51 -28.09
N ILE A 258 -7.35 5.15 -28.04
CA ILE A 258 -7.96 5.82 -29.20
C ILE A 258 -7.02 6.89 -29.75
N GLY A 259 -6.44 7.72 -28.87
CA GLY A 259 -5.47 8.76 -29.25
C GLY A 259 -4.26 8.21 -30.01
N LYS A 260 -3.69 7.09 -29.56
CA LYS A 260 -2.57 6.42 -30.25
C LYS A 260 -2.95 5.95 -31.65
N VAL A 261 -4.13 5.36 -31.81
CA VAL A 261 -4.62 4.92 -33.13
C VAL A 261 -4.87 6.13 -34.05
N LEU A 262 -5.44 7.21 -33.53
CA LEU A 262 -5.62 8.45 -34.29
C LEU A 262 -4.29 9.08 -34.72
N GLU A 263 -3.28 9.06 -33.85
CA GLU A 263 -1.93 9.53 -34.17
C GLU A 263 -1.29 8.67 -35.27
N PHE A 264 -1.40 7.34 -35.17
CA PHE A 264 -0.96 6.41 -36.21
C PHE A 264 -1.65 6.71 -37.55
N GLY A 265 -2.98 6.86 -37.55
CA GLY A 265 -3.75 7.21 -38.72
C GLY A 265 -3.38 8.57 -39.31
N ALA A 266 -3.10 9.58 -38.47
CA ALA A 266 -2.67 10.91 -38.90
C ALA A 266 -1.29 10.88 -39.59
N LYS A 267 -0.35 10.06 -39.09
CA LYS A 267 0.96 9.85 -39.73
C LYS A 267 0.83 9.16 -41.09
N LYS A 268 -0.09 8.19 -41.22
CA LYS A 268 -0.26 7.37 -42.43
C LYS A 268 -1.09 8.04 -43.52
N TYR A 269 -2.18 8.71 -43.15
CA TYR A 269 -3.18 9.23 -44.09
C TYR A 269 -3.38 10.75 -43.99
N GLY A 270 -2.69 11.44 -43.09
CA GLY A 270 -2.92 12.84 -42.77
C GLY A 270 -3.97 13.02 -41.67
N ALA A 271 -3.75 14.03 -40.82
CA ALA A 271 -4.68 14.36 -39.73
C ALA A 271 -6.07 14.70 -40.28
N ASN A 272 -7.12 14.19 -39.62
CA ASN A 272 -8.52 14.41 -39.99
C ASN A 272 -8.92 13.99 -41.42
N ASN A 273 -8.13 13.18 -42.13
CA ASN A 273 -8.42 12.79 -43.51
C ASN A 273 -9.79 12.09 -43.68
N TRP A 274 -10.24 11.36 -42.66
CA TRP A 274 -11.55 10.70 -42.63
C TRP A 274 -12.74 11.68 -42.79
N ARG A 275 -12.56 12.98 -42.47
CA ARG A 275 -13.60 14.01 -42.60
C ARG A 275 -13.94 14.37 -44.05
N HIS A 276 -13.14 13.96 -45.04
CA HIS A 276 -13.48 14.10 -46.46
C HIS A 276 -14.63 13.18 -46.89
N GLY A 277 -15.03 12.23 -46.03
CA GLY A 277 -16.15 11.34 -46.27
C GLY A 277 -15.81 10.13 -47.13
N MET A 278 -16.57 9.05 -46.91
CA MET A 278 -16.57 7.82 -47.71
C MET A 278 -17.91 7.10 -47.48
N ASP A 279 -18.11 5.99 -48.17
CA ASP A 279 -19.22 5.07 -47.91
C ASP A 279 -19.18 4.57 -46.45
N TRP A 280 -20.28 4.68 -45.71
CA TRP A 280 -20.33 4.30 -44.29
C TRP A 280 -19.99 2.82 -44.07
N SER A 281 -20.30 1.95 -45.02
CA SER A 281 -19.88 0.54 -45.03
C SER A 281 -18.36 0.35 -44.91
N ARG A 282 -17.54 1.32 -45.32
CA ARG A 282 -16.07 1.25 -45.22
C ARG A 282 -15.61 1.28 -43.77
N PHE A 283 -16.16 2.18 -42.96
CA PHE A 283 -15.88 2.24 -41.53
C PHE A 283 -16.47 1.04 -40.80
N HIS A 284 -17.70 0.64 -41.14
CA HIS A 284 -18.34 -0.53 -40.56
C HIS A 284 -17.53 -1.82 -40.81
N GLY A 285 -17.13 -2.05 -42.06
CA GLY A 285 -16.34 -3.22 -42.44
C GLY A 285 -14.95 -3.22 -41.79
N ALA A 286 -14.31 -2.06 -41.63
CA ALA A 286 -13.06 -1.94 -40.89
C ALA A 286 -13.23 -2.28 -39.41
N ALA A 287 -14.25 -1.72 -38.75
CA ALA A 287 -14.57 -2.03 -37.36
C ALA A 287 -14.79 -3.53 -37.15
N LEU A 288 -15.58 -4.16 -38.03
CA LEU A 288 -15.88 -5.59 -37.95
C LEU A 288 -14.64 -6.47 -38.10
N ARG A 289 -13.70 -6.13 -39.00
CA ARG A 289 -12.44 -6.89 -39.13
C ARG A 289 -11.59 -6.83 -37.85
N HIS A 290 -11.46 -5.66 -37.22
CA HIS A 290 -10.73 -5.57 -35.96
C HIS A 290 -11.45 -6.30 -34.82
N LEU A 291 -12.78 -6.24 -34.75
CA LEU A 291 -13.56 -6.99 -33.76
C LEU A 291 -13.42 -8.51 -33.94
N LEU A 292 -13.45 -8.99 -35.18
CA LEU A 292 -13.28 -10.41 -35.48
C LEU A 292 -11.86 -10.89 -35.20
N ALA A 293 -10.82 -10.11 -35.52
CA ALA A 293 -9.44 -10.43 -35.18
C ALA A 293 -9.25 -10.54 -33.65
N TRP A 294 -9.82 -9.58 -32.91
CA TRP A 294 -9.82 -9.62 -31.45
C TRP A 294 -10.55 -10.84 -30.89
N PHE A 295 -11.74 -11.15 -31.42
CA PHE A 295 -12.50 -12.32 -31.03
C PHE A 295 -11.79 -13.64 -31.39
N GLY A 296 -10.96 -13.62 -32.43
CA GLY A 296 -10.06 -14.71 -32.82
C GLY A 296 -8.83 -14.89 -31.93
N GLY A 297 -8.61 -14.01 -30.94
CA GLY A 297 -7.51 -14.09 -29.98
C GLY A 297 -6.35 -13.12 -30.23
N GLU A 298 -6.43 -12.26 -31.23
CA GLU A 298 -5.39 -11.26 -31.52
C GLU A 298 -5.59 -10.00 -30.68
N SER A 299 -4.64 -9.68 -29.81
CA SER A 299 -4.73 -8.46 -28.98
C SER A 299 -4.34 -7.19 -29.73
N LYS A 300 -3.47 -7.29 -30.74
CA LYS A 300 -2.87 -6.16 -31.44
C LYS A 300 -2.86 -6.34 -32.94
N ASP A 301 -3.14 -5.25 -33.65
CA ASP A 301 -3.05 -5.15 -35.09
C ASP A 301 -1.59 -5.30 -35.56
N ALA A 302 -1.38 -6.17 -36.55
CA ALA A 302 -0.04 -6.51 -37.04
C ALA A 302 0.69 -5.35 -37.74
N GLU A 303 -0.03 -4.36 -38.27
CA GLU A 303 0.58 -3.21 -38.94
C GLU A 303 1.01 -2.16 -37.91
N SER A 304 0.11 -1.80 -36.99
CA SER A 304 0.37 -0.70 -36.06
C SER A 304 0.98 -1.12 -34.71
N ASP A 305 0.92 -2.41 -34.35
CA ASP A 305 1.19 -2.93 -33.00
C ASP A 305 0.31 -2.28 -31.91
N LEU A 306 -0.92 -1.90 -32.28
CA LEU A 306 -1.90 -1.22 -31.40
C LEU A 306 -3.16 -2.07 -31.25
N SER A 307 -3.95 -1.79 -30.21
CA SER A 307 -5.16 -2.54 -29.86
C SER A 307 -6.18 -2.63 -31.00
N HIS A 308 -6.61 -3.85 -31.35
CA HIS A 308 -7.72 -4.06 -32.27
C HIS A 308 -9.01 -3.38 -31.78
N LEU A 309 -9.28 -3.40 -30.47
CA LEU A 309 -10.45 -2.74 -29.90
C LEU A 309 -10.39 -1.23 -30.08
N ALA A 310 -9.21 -0.61 -29.94
CA ALA A 310 -9.04 0.82 -30.15
C ALA A 310 -9.26 1.22 -31.62
N HIS A 311 -8.78 0.41 -32.57
CA HIS A 311 -9.07 0.59 -34.01
C HIS A 311 -10.56 0.47 -34.32
N ALA A 312 -11.24 -0.52 -33.75
CA ALA A 312 -12.68 -0.67 -33.90
C ALA A 312 -13.44 0.54 -33.34
N VAL A 313 -13.06 1.03 -32.16
CA VAL A 313 -13.67 2.24 -31.56
C VAL A 313 -13.42 3.48 -32.42
N CYS A 314 -12.23 3.67 -32.99
CA CYS A 314 -11.99 4.79 -33.91
C CYS A 314 -12.93 4.76 -35.12
N CYS A 315 -13.15 3.58 -35.71
CA CYS A 315 -14.09 3.42 -36.82
C CYS A 315 -15.54 3.76 -36.40
N LEU A 316 -15.95 3.34 -35.20
CA LEU A 316 -17.28 3.67 -34.66
C LEU A 316 -17.42 5.16 -34.34
N LEU A 317 -16.39 5.81 -33.80
CA LEU A 317 -16.38 7.26 -33.57
C LEU A 317 -16.52 8.04 -34.87
N PHE A 318 -15.85 7.60 -35.94
CA PHE A 318 -16.01 8.20 -37.27
C PHE A 318 -17.42 8.01 -37.80
N LEU A 319 -18.02 6.82 -37.64
CA LEU A 319 -19.41 6.57 -38.02
C LEU A 319 -20.40 7.45 -37.26
N MET A 320 -20.24 7.57 -35.93
CA MET A 320 -21.08 8.44 -35.10
C MET A 320 -21.03 9.89 -35.58
N GLU A 321 -19.83 10.41 -35.87
CA GLU A 321 -19.68 11.77 -36.41
C GLU A 321 -20.25 11.87 -37.84
N CYS A 322 -19.99 10.90 -38.71
CA CYS A 322 -20.50 10.90 -40.08
C CYS A 322 -22.02 10.87 -40.11
N GLU A 323 -22.66 10.10 -39.23
CA GLU A 323 -24.11 10.08 -39.07
C GLU A 323 -24.62 11.41 -38.50
N ALA A 324 -24.01 11.92 -37.43
CA ALA A 324 -24.43 13.18 -36.81
C ALA A 324 -24.29 14.40 -37.75
N LYS A 325 -23.27 14.41 -38.62
CA LYS A 325 -22.94 15.54 -39.49
C LYS A 325 -23.22 15.31 -40.98
N GLN A 326 -23.76 14.15 -41.33
CA GLN A 326 -24.04 13.74 -42.71
C GLN A 326 -22.78 13.83 -43.61
N ILE A 327 -21.63 13.34 -43.11
CA ILE A 327 -20.37 13.30 -43.85
C ILE A 327 -20.29 11.96 -44.62
N GLY A 328 -19.91 12.01 -45.90
CA GLY A 328 -19.83 10.81 -46.75
C GLY A 328 -21.20 10.35 -47.26
N ARG A 329 -21.34 9.05 -47.56
CA ARG A 329 -22.57 8.46 -48.11
C ARG A 329 -23.11 7.36 -47.19
N ASP A 330 -24.36 7.51 -46.73
CA ASP A 330 -25.11 6.46 -46.05
C ASP A 330 -25.55 5.39 -47.06
N ASP A 331 -24.79 4.30 -47.15
CA ASP A 331 -25.02 3.16 -48.01
C ASP A 331 -25.60 1.95 -47.25
N ARG A 332 -26.18 2.17 -46.06
CA ARG A 332 -26.92 1.13 -45.34
C ARG A 332 -28.11 0.67 -46.16
N PHE A 333 -28.39 -0.63 -46.10
CA PHE A 333 -29.59 -1.20 -46.72
C PHE A 333 -30.84 -0.56 -46.10
N LYS A 334 -31.72 -0.05 -46.95
CA LYS A 334 -33.02 0.52 -46.58
C LYS A 334 -34.07 -0.29 -47.33
N GLU A 335 -34.95 -0.97 -46.60
CA GLU A 335 -36.16 -1.52 -47.21
C GLU A 335 -37.00 -0.34 -47.71
N GLU A 336 -37.34 -0.34 -49.00
CA GLU A 336 -38.36 0.56 -49.51
C GLU A 336 -39.67 0.21 -48.80
N LYS A 337 -40.22 1.19 -48.06
CA LYS A 337 -41.51 1.04 -47.37
C LYS A 337 -42.67 1.09 -48.34
#